data_AF-A0A150WCI1-F1
#
_entry.id   AF-A0A150WCI1-F1
#
_cell.length_a   1.000
_cell.length_b   1.000
_cell.length_c   1.000
_cell.angle_alpha   90.00
_cell.angle_beta   90.00
_cell.angle_gamma   90.00
#
_symmetry.space_group_name_H-M   'P 1'
#
loop_
_entity.id
_entity.type
_entity.pdbx_description
1 polymer ?
#
loop_
_entity_poly.entity_id
_entity_poly.type
_entity_poly.pdbx_seq_one_letter_code
_entity_poly.pdbx_strand_id
1 'polypeptide(L)'
;MSAFLIVSAVQGAAILFDEFFFHHKRGLPKWEVIGHPIDTMTVIACLLFLAFTERTPTTEIIYYVMATISCICVTKDEWVHRKFCSAEEMWLHAVLFMMHPLSLFVAMYEWEDSRAAFVAVAGGVFVFLVYQVIYWGFLAERLRKARIQNSFRKVQQENEGPAPS
;
A
#
# COMPACT_ATOMS: atom_id res chain seq x y z
N MET A 1 -24.35 -2.28 -10.69
CA MET A 1 -23.20 -2.59 -9.82
C MET A 1 -22.05 -1.76 -10.34
N SER A 2 -21.47 -0.89 -9.51
CA SER A 2 -20.36 -0.02 -9.94
C SER A 2 -19.15 -0.88 -10.32
N ALA A 3 -18.65 -0.71 -11.54
CA ALA A 3 -17.44 -1.39 -12.00
C ALA A 3 -16.24 -0.91 -11.20
N PHE A 4 -16.21 0.37 -10.82
CA PHE A 4 -15.18 0.92 -9.94
C PHE A 4 -15.08 0.17 -8.61
N LEU A 5 -16.21 -0.14 -7.97
CA LEU A 5 -16.21 -0.91 -6.72
C LEU A 5 -15.66 -2.33 -6.90
N ILE A 6 -16.00 -3.00 -8.01
CA ILE A 6 -15.50 -4.36 -8.30
C ILE A 6 -13.98 -4.32 -8.49
N VAL A 7 -13.49 -3.43 -9.35
CA VAL A 7 -12.05 -3.31 -9.65
C VAL A 7 -11.28 -2.91 -8.39
N SER A 8 -11.80 -1.96 -7.61
CA SER A 8 -11.21 -1.55 -6.33
C SER A 8 -11.20 -2.67 -5.30
N ALA A 9 -12.24 -3.50 -5.23
CA ALA A 9 -12.27 -4.64 -4.33
C ALA A 9 -11.23 -5.70 -4.70
N VAL A 10 -11.07 -6.00 -6.00
CA VAL A 10 -10.06 -6.95 -6.48
C VAL A 10 -8.64 -6.40 -6.23
N GLN A 11 -8.39 -5.13 -6.55
CA GLN A 11 -7.11 -4.48 -6.27
C GLN A 11 -6.83 -4.46 -4.76
N GLY A 12 -7.82 -4.08 -3.94
CA GLY A 12 -7.70 -4.06 -2.49
C GLY A 12 -7.40 -5.44 -1.91
N ALA A 13 -8.06 -6.50 -2.39
CA ALA A 13 -7.77 -7.86 -1.97
C ALA A 13 -6.32 -8.28 -2.31
N ALA A 14 -5.83 -7.93 -3.49
CA ALA A 14 -4.45 -8.19 -3.89
C ALA A 14 -3.44 -7.40 -3.02
N ILE A 15 -3.71 -6.11 -2.73
CA ILE A 15 -2.90 -5.30 -1.81
C ILE A 15 -2.86 -5.91 -0.41
N LEU A 16 -4.01 -6.33 0.12
CA LEU A 16 -4.07 -6.93 1.45
C LEU A 16 -3.34 -8.29 1.50
N PHE A 17 -3.41 -9.07 0.43
CA PHE A 17 -2.63 -10.31 0.34
C PHE A 17 -1.13 -10.02 0.33
N ASP A 18 -0.69 -9.04 -0.46
CA ASP A 18 0.71 -8.59 -0.49
C ASP A 18 1.20 -8.15 0.90
N GLU A 19 0.38 -7.30 1.53
CA GLU A 19 0.66 -6.73 2.84
C GLU A 19 0.76 -7.80 3.94
N PHE A 20 -0.25 -8.66 4.08
CA PHE A 20 -0.30 -9.59 5.20
C PHE A 20 0.50 -10.87 4.97
N PHE A 21 0.84 -11.20 3.73
CA PHE A 21 1.64 -12.37 3.40
C PHE A 21 3.09 -12.01 3.09
N PHE A 22 3.35 -11.25 2.02
CA PHE A 22 4.72 -11.01 1.55
C PHE A 22 5.45 -10.01 2.45
N HIS A 23 4.87 -8.84 2.73
CA HIS A 23 5.52 -7.83 3.58
C HIS A 23 5.80 -8.33 4.98
N HIS A 24 4.88 -9.07 5.60
CA HIS A 24 5.11 -9.66 6.93
C HIS A 24 6.18 -10.75 6.92
N LYS A 25 6.28 -11.52 5.83
CA LYS A 25 7.27 -12.58 5.69
C LYS A 25 8.68 -12.04 5.50
N ARG A 26 8.89 -11.06 4.61
CA ARG A 26 10.23 -10.50 4.31
C ARG A 26 10.61 -9.31 5.18
N GLY A 27 9.63 -8.63 5.77
CA GLY A 27 9.80 -7.35 6.45
C GLY A 27 9.95 -6.19 5.47
N LEU A 28 9.55 -5.00 5.90
CA LEU A 28 9.54 -3.82 5.03
C LEU A 28 10.82 -2.97 5.18
N PRO A 29 11.62 -2.76 4.11
CA PRO A 29 12.77 -1.87 4.15
C PRO A 29 12.33 -0.39 4.24
N LYS A 30 13.20 0.47 4.78
CA LYS A 30 12.87 1.88 5.08
C LYS A 30 12.33 2.68 3.89
N TRP A 31 12.77 2.36 2.67
CA TRP A 31 12.33 3.07 1.48
C TRP A 31 10.85 2.76 1.15
N GLU A 32 10.39 1.52 1.34
CA GLU A 32 8.97 1.14 1.19
C GLU A 32 8.11 1.70 2.32
N VAL A 33 8.65 1.76 3.54
CA VAL A 33 7.96 2.38 4.70
C VAL A 33 7.57 3.84 4.40
N ILE A 34 8.35 4.54 3.58
CA ILE A 34 8.08 5.93 3.16
C ILE A 34 7.34 5.97 1.81
N GLY A 35 7.72 5.10 0.88
CA GLY A 35 7.15 4.99 -0.46
C GLY A 35 5.66 4.66 -0.43
N HIS A 36 5.27 3.60 0.29
CA HIS A 36 3.89 3.14 0.32
C HIS A 36 2.89 4.20 0.81
N PRO A 37 3.18 4.98 1.88
CA PRO A 37 2.35 6.12 2.24
C PRO A 37 2.22 7.17 1.12
N ILE A 38 3.30 7.50 0.41
CA ILE A 38 3.26 8.46 -0.69
C ILE A 38 2.35 7.93 -1.81
N ASP A 39 2.54 6.69 -2.20
CA ASP A 39 1.75 6.06 -3.27
C ASP A 39 0.26 6.02 -2.91
N THR A 40 -0.04 5.64 -1.67
CA THR A 40 -1.40 5.61 -1.12
C THR A 40 -2.04 7.01 -1.09
N MET A 41 -1.28 8.03 -0.69
CA MET A 41 -1.77 9.42 -0.72
C MET A 41 -2.08 9.90 -2.15
N THR A 42 -1.31 9.49 -3.16
CA THR A 42 -1.62 9.87 -4.54
C THR A 42 -2.95 9.29 -5.04
N VAL A 43 -3.29 8.05 -4.64
CA VAL A 43 -4.59 7.44 -4.96
C VAL A 43 -5.73 8.16 -4.26
N ILE A 44 -5.57 8.43 -2.95
CA ILE A 44 -6.58 9.18 -2.18
C ILE A 44 -6.80 10.54 -2.85
N ALA A 45 -5.74 11.26 -3.22
CA ALA A 45 -5.85 12.54 -3.90
C ALA A 45 -6.66 12.43 -5.21
N CYS A 46 -6.42 11.39 -6.04
CA CYS A 46 -7.20 11.16 -7.26
C CYS A 46 -8.68 10.91 -6.95
N LEU A 47 -9.00 10.06 -5.96
CA LEU A 47 -10.38 9.73 -5.62
C LEU A 47 -11.14 10.91 -5.01
N LEU A 48 -10.49 11.68 -4.12
CA LEU A 48 -11.10 12.89 -3.54
C LEU A 48 -11.27 13.98 -4.59
N PHE A 49 -10.37 14.09 -5.57
CA PHE A 49 -10.54 15.02 -6.69
C PHE A 49 -11.81 14.70 -7.48
N LEU A 50 -12.04 13.43 -7.83
CA LEU A 50 -13.27 13.01 -8.52
C LEU A 50 -14.52 13.24 -7.65
N ALA A 51 -14.43 12.99 -6.34
CA ALA A 51 -15.57 13.14 -5.43
C ALA A 51 -16.03 14.59 -5.25
N PHE A 52 -15.10 15.56 -5.30
CA PHE A 52 -15.35 16.95 -4.92
C PHE A 52 -15.22 17.96 -6.05
N THR A 53 -14.91 17.51 -7.27
CA THR A 53 -14.73 18.39 -8.43
C THR A 53 -15.74 18.02 -9.52
N GLU A 54 -16.33 19.02 -10.16
CA GLU A 54 -17.20 18.83 -11.33
C GLU A 54 -16.37 18.52 -12.58
N ARG A 55 -16.92 17.68 -13.46
CA ARG A 55 -16.26 17.36 -14.72
C ARG A 55 -16.36 18.53 -15.70
N THR A 56 -15.19 19.01 -16.10
CA THR A 56 -14.97 20.02 -17.15
C THR A 56 -13.78 19.57 -17.99
N PRO A 57 -13.58 20.13 -19.20
CA PRO A 57 -12.39 19.81 -20.00
C PRO A 57 -11.07 20.06 -19.25
N THR A 58 -11.01 21.09 -18.41
CA THR A 58 -9.81 21.41 -17.62
C THR A 58 -9.60 20.43 -16.48
N THR A 59 -10.65 20.11 -15.72
CA THR A 59 -10.54 19.18 -14.58
C THR A 59 -10.26 17.76 -15.03
N GLU A 60 -10.73 17.37 -16.22
CA GLU A 60 -10.39 16.10 -16.85
C GLU A 60 -8.89 16.00 -17.18
N ILE A 61 -8.27 17.05 -17.73
CA ILE A 61 -6.82 17.09 -17.95
C ILE A 61 -6.06 17.00 -16.62
N ILE A 62 -6.49 17.76 -15.59
CA ILE A 62 -5.87 17.72 -14.26
C ILE A 62 -5.93 16.31 -13.68
N TYR A 63 -7.07 15.64 -13.78
CA TYR A 63 -7.23 14.27 -13.32
C TYR A 63 -6.27 13.31 -14.03
N TYR A 64 -6.16 13.37 -15.37
CA TYR A 64 -5.23 12.51 -16.09
C TYR A 64 -3.78 12.73 -15.68
N VAL A 65 -3.38 13.99 -15.42
CA VAL A 65 -2.04 14.30 -14.89
C VAL A 65 -1.85 13.67 -13.51
N MET A 66 -2.81 13.83 -12.60
CA MET A 66 -2.76 13.24 -11.26
C MET A 66 -2.69 11.70 -11.31
N ALA A 67 -3.54 11.07 -12.13
CA ALA A 67 -3.57 9.63 -12.30
C ALA A 67 -2.24 9.11 -12.88
N THR A 68 -1.66 9.82 -13.85
CA THR A 68 -0.34 9.48 -14.41
C THR A 68 0.75 9.57 -13.35
N ILE A 69 0.76 10.63 -12.54
CA ILE A 69 1.70 10.77 -11.41
C ILE A 69 1.51 9.61 -10.42
N SER A 70 0.27 9.25 -10.08
CA SER A 70 -0.01 8.12 -9.20
C SER A 70 0.52 6.79 -9.75
N CYS A 71 0.35 6.54 -11.05
CA CYS A 71 0.93 5.36 -11.73
C CYS A 71 2.47 5.36 -11.69
N ILE A 72 3.11 6.52 -11.88
CA ILE A 72 4.58 6.66 -11.78
C ILE A 72 5.02 6.39 -10.34
N CYS A 73 4.30 6.90 -9.34
CA CYS A 73 4.57 6.67 -7.93
C CYS A 73 4.59 5.18 -7.58
N VAL A 74 3.60 4.39 -8.00
CA VAL A 74 3.62 2.94 -7.71
C VAL A 74 4.67 2.18 -8.54
N THR A 75 4.90 2.55 -9.80
CA THR A 75 5.83 1.81 -10.68
C THR A 75 7.30 2.07 -10.37
N LYS A 76 7.64 3.17 -9.68
CA LYS A 76 9.03 3.50 -9.28
C LYS A 76 9.66 2.39 -8.43
N ASP A 77 8.85 1.71 -7.62
CA ASP A 77 9.33 0.76 -6.61
C ASP A 77 9.83 -0.54 -7.24
N GLU A 78 9.37 -0.83 -8.46
CA GLU A 78 9.72 -2.06 -9.19
C GLU A 78 11.24 -2.19 -9.45
N TRP A 79 11.92 -1.05 -9.57
CA TRP A 79 13.36 -0.99 -9.79
C TRP A 79 14.14 -1.56 -8.60
N VAL A 80 13.53 -1.49 -7.42
CA VAL A 80 14.08 -1.99 -6.17
C VAL A 80 13.49 -3.37 -5.84
N HIS A 81 12.18 -3.58 -6.04
CA HIS A 81 11.51 -4.87 -5.80
C HIS A 81 12.18 -6.04 -6.50
N ARG A 82 12.64 -5.88 -7.75
CA ARG A 82 13.37 -6.92 -8.49
C ARG A 82 14.62 -7.48 -7.78
N LYS A 83 15.11 -6.82 -6.73
CA LYS A 83 16.28 -7.23 -5.94
C LYS A 83 15.90 -7.97 -4.64
N PHE A 84 14.67 -7.81 -4.17
CA PHE A 84 14.23 -8.27 -2.84
C PHE A 84 13.03 -9.22 -2.89
N CYS A 85 12.17 -9.08 -3.89
CA CYS A 85 10.91 -9.80 -3.98
C CYS A 85 11.10 -11.18 -4.63
N SER A 86 10.32 -12.14 -4.15
CA SER A 86 10.23 -13.48 -4.75
C SER A 86 9.51 -13.45 -6.10
N ALA A 87 9.63 -14.51 -6.90
CA ALA A 87 8.95 -14.55 -8.21
C ALA A 87 7.43 -14.45 -8.09
N GLU A 88 6.87 -15.03 -7.04
CA GLU A 88 5.44 -15.01 -6.72
C GLU A 88 4.96 -13.60 -6.33
N GLU A 89 5.78 -12.89 -5.55
CA GLU A 89 5.52 -11.49 -5.17
C GLU A 89 5.62 -10.56 -6.38
N MET A 90 6.63 -10.75 -7.23
CA MET A 90 6.77 -10.00 -8.49
C MET A 90 5.59 -10.22 -9.43
N TRP A 91 5.04 -11.44 -9.47
CA TRP A 91 3.83 -11.72 -10.24
C TRP A 91 2.61 -10.96 -9.69
N LEU A 92 2.44 -10.93 -8.36
CA LEU A 92 1.39 -10.14 -7.71
C LEU A 92 1.54 -8.65 -8.00
N HIS A 93 2.77 -8.11 -7.95
CA HIS A 93 3.05 -6.73 -8.32
C HIS A 93 2.66 -6.43 -9.76
N ALA A 94 2.95 -7.33 -10.71
CA ALA A 94 2.51 -7.17 -12.09
C ALA A 94 0.97 -7.08 -12.22
N VAL A 95 0.24 -7.90 -11.46
CA VAL A 95 -1.23 -7.80 -11.37
C VAL A 95 -1.64 -6.43 -10.80
N LEU A 96 -1.04 -5.99 -9.70
CA LEU A 96 -1.32 -4.70 -9.08
C LEU A 96 -1.04 -3.52 -10.02
N PHE A 97 0.04 -3.58 -10.81
CA PHE A 97 0.37 -2.56 -11.81
C PHE A 97 -0.60 -2.51 -12.99
N MET A 98 -1.29 -3.60 -13.32
CA MET A 98 -2.39 -3.57 -14.28
C MET A 98 -3.66 -3.03 -13.64
N MET A 99 -3.94 -3.44 -12.40
CA MET A 99 -5.17 -3.08 -11.69
C MET A 99 -5.22 -1.60 -11.32
N HIS A 100 -4.08 -0.99 -10.95
CA HIS A 100 -4.02 0.42 -10.55
C HIS A 100 -4.47 1.41 -11.63
N PRO A 101 -3.88 1.46 -12.84
CA PRO A 101 -4.37 2.33 -13.90
C PRO A 101 -5.79 1.97 -14.35
N LEU A 102 -6.17 0.68 -14.30
CA LEU A 102 -7.53 0.25 -14.61
C LEU A 102 -8.55 0.83 -13.61
N SER A 103 -8.24 0.79 -12.31
CA SER A 103 -9.08 1.35 -11.25
C SER A 103 -9.28 2.85 -11.43
N LEU A 104 -8.21 3.59 -11.68
CA LEU A 104 -8.28 5.04 -11.96
C LEU A 104 -9.05 5.34 -13.25
N PHE A 105 -8.84 4.56 -14.30
CA PHE A 105 -9.58 4.74 -15.57
C PHE A 105 -11.08 4.47 -15.41
N VAL A 106 -11.46 3.43 -14.68
CA VAL A 106 -12.88 3.13 -14.39
C VAL A 106 -13.49 4.19 -13.48
N ALA A 107 -12.73 4.71 -12.51
CA ALA A 107 -13.17 5.84 -11.68
C ALA A 107 -13.47 7.09 -12.51
N MET A 108 -12.61 7.41 -13.49
CA MET A 108 -12.83 8.50 -14.45
C MET A 108 -14.11 8.30 -15.26
N TYR A 109 -14.36 7.07 -15.72
CA TYR A 109 -15.55 6.76 -16.50
C TYR A 109 -16.85 6.93 -15.68
N GLU A 110 -16.79 6.61 -14.38
CA GLU A 110 -17.92 6.74 -13.45
C GLU A 110 -17.93 8.06 -12.67
N TRP A 111 -17.16 9.09 -13.08
CA TRP A 111 -16.94 10.31 -12.30
C TRP A 111 -18.24 10.92 -11.73
N GLU A 112 -19.23 11.16 -12.58
CA GLU A 112 -20.45 11.87 -12.16
C GLU A 112 -21.41 10.99 -11.35
N ASP A 113 -21.38 9.67 -11.56
CA ASP A 113 -22.38 8.75 -11.01
C ASP A 113 -21.93 8.08 -9.70
N SER A 114 -20.62 8.06 -9.41
CA SER A 114 -20.04 7.24 -8.35
C SER A 114 -19.34 8.04 -7.24
N ARG A 115 -19.68 9.32 -7.03
CA ARG A 115 -19.04 10.18 -6.02
C ARG A 115 -19.00 9.57 -4.61
N ALA A 116 -20.11 8.96 -4.17
CA ALA A 116 -20.17 8.29 -2.86
C ALA A 116 -19.24 7.08 -2.78
N ALA A 117 -19.08 6.34 -3.87
CA ALA A 117 -18.16 5.21 -3.95
C ALA A 117 -16.69 5.68 -3.85
N PHE A 118 -16.34 6.81 -4.48
CA PHE A 118 -14.98 7.37 -4.39
C PHE A 118 -14.64 7.76 -2.95
N VAL A 119 -15.56 8.40 -2.22
CA VAL A 119 -15.37 8.73 -0.80
C VAL A 119 -15.24 7.47 0.04
N ALA A 120 -16.08 6.45 -0.20
CA ALA A 120 -16.02 5.19 0.54
C ALA A 120 -14.69 4.46 0.33
N VAL A 121 -14.23 4.33 -0.92
CA VAL A 121 -12.95 3.70 -1.25
C VAL A 121 -11.78 4.53 -0.72
N ALA A 122 -11.80 5.86 -0.88
CA ALA A 122 -10.79 6.74 -0.31
C ALA A 122 -10.70 6.61 1.22
N GLY A 123 -11.84 6.48 1.90
CA GLY A 123 -11.91 6.21 3.34
C GLY A 123 -11.27 4.88 3.73
N GLY A 124 -11.56 3.80 2.99
CA GLY A 124 -10.91 2.50 3.19
C GLY A 124 -9.40 2.55 2.97
N VAL A 125 -8.96 3.20 1.89
CA VAL A 125 -7.54 3.42 1.58
C VAL A 125 -6.86 4.31 2.64
N PHE A 126 -7.57 5.29 3.20
CA PHE A 126 -7.06 6.10 4.31
C PHE A 126 -6.86 5.28 5.59
N VAL A 127 -7.79 4.38 5.93
CA VAL A 127 -7.60 3.44 7.05
C VAL A 127 -6.34 2.59 6.82
N PHE A 128 -6.13 2.13 5.58
CA PHE A 128 -4.93 1.39 5.21
C PHE A 128 -3.65 2.24 5.33
N LEU A 129 -3.68 3.51 4.90
CA LEU A 129 -2.57 4.46 5.08
C LEU A 129 -2.20 4.63 6.56
N VAL A 130 -3.20 4.82 7.42
CA VAL A 130 -2.99 4.94 8.87
C VAL A 130 -2.35 3.67 9.41
N TYR A 131 -2.83 2.50 8.99
CA TYR A 131 -2.21 1.23 9.32
C TYR A 131 -0.74 1.16 8.89
N GLN A 132 -0.42 1.50 7.64
CA GLN A 132 0.96 1.47 7.12
C GLN A 132 1.88 2.38 7.92
N VAL A 133 1.46 3.63 8.17
CA VAL A 133 2.25 4.61 8.93
C VAL A 133 2.46 4.13 10.37
N ILE A 134 1.43 3.65 11.04
CA ILE A 134 1.52 3.22 12.44
C ILE A 134 2.34 1.93 12.54
N TYR A 135 1.93 0.89 11.82
CA TYR A 135 2.51 -0.44 11.95
C TYR A 135 3.96 -0.46 11.45
N TRP A 136 4.21 -0.10 10.19
CA TRP A 136 5.56 -0.16 9.63
C TRP A 136 6.45 0.99 10.07
N GLY A 137 5.89 2.19 10.23
CA GLY A 137 6.65 3.36 10.68
C GLY A 137 7.12 3.25 12.13
N PHE A 138 6.35 2.61 13.01
CA PHE A 138 6.63 2.62 14.45
C PHE A 138 6.66 1.24 15.11
N LEU A 139 5.67 0.37 14.90
CA LEU A 139 5.57 -0.88 15.67
C LEU A 139 6.52 -1.97 15.18
N ALA A 140 6.61 -2.21 13.88
CA ALA A 140 7.38 -3.31 13.30
C ALA A 140 8.86 -3.23 13.72
N GLU A 141 9.44 -2.03 13.68
CA GLU A 141 10.83 -1.83 14.10
C GLU A 141 11.05 -2.07 15.60
N ARG A 142 10.08 -1.67 16.44
CA ARG A 142 10.12 -1.94 17.89
C ARG A 142 10.03 -3.44 18.18
N LEU A 143 9.11 -4.14 17.52
CA LEU A 143 8.92 -5.57 17.66
C LEU A 143 10.17 -6.35 17.22
N ARG A 144 10.80 -5.92 16.12
CA ARG A 144 12.05 -6.51 15.63
C ARG A 144 13.19 -6.36 16.64
N LYS A 145 13.40 -5.15 17.18
CA LYS A 145 14.41 -4.89 18.21
C LYS A 145 14.16 -5.71 19.49
N ALA A 146 12.91 -5.76 19.96
CA ALA A 146 12.53 -6.53 21.14
C ALA A 146 12.78 -8.04 20.94
N ARG A 147 12.46 -8.59 19.77
CA ARG A 147 12.71 -10.01 19.45
C ARG A 147 14.21 -10.32 19.48
N ILE A 148 15.03 -9.47 18.88
CA ILE A 148 16.50 -9.63 18.88
C ILE A 148 17.05 -9.59 20.32
N GLN A 149 16.65 -8.60 21.12
CA GLN A 149 17.06 -8.49 22.52
C GLN A 149 16.66 -9.72 23.36
N ASN A 150 15.44 -10.22 23.17
CA ASN A 150 14.97 -11.43 23.85
C ASN A 150 15.77 -12.68 23.45
N SER A 151 16.15 -12.82 22.18
CA SER A 151 17.02 -13.91 21.73
C SER A 151 18.41 -13.84 22.37
N PHE A 152 19.02 -12.65 22.44
CA PHE A 152 20.31 -12.48 23.11
C PHE A 152 20.22 -12.81 24.60
N ARG A 153 19.17 -12.36 25.29
CA ARG A 153 18.96 -12.66 26.72
C ARG A 153 18.83 -14.17 26.98
N LYS A 154 18.13 -14.91 26.11
CA LYS A 154 18.01 -16.37 26.22
C LYS A 154 19.36 -17.07 26.09
N VAL A 155 20.16 -16.70 25.08
CA VAL A 155 21.49 -17.27 24.86
C VAL A 155 22.41 -16.97 26.04
N GLN A 156 22.34 -15.77 26.62
CA GLN A 156 23.14 -15.42 27.80
C GLN A 156 22.75 -16.27 29.02
N GLN A 157 21.45 -16.46 29.28
CA GLN A 157 20.96 -17.32 30.36
C GLN A 157 21.37 -18.78 30.20
N GLU A 158 21.39 -19.30 28.97
CA GLU A 158 21.87 -20.66 28.67
C GLU A 158 23.37 -20.80 28.94
N ASN A 159 24.16 -19.75 28.68
CA ASN A 159 25.61 -19.76 28.86
C ASN A 159 26.06 -19.54 30.32
N GLU A 160 25.30 -18.80 31.13
CA GLU A 160 25.67 -18.50 32.53
C GLU A 160 25.37 -19.67 33.50
N GLY A 161 24.63 -20.70 33.05
CA GLY A 161 24.23 -21.84 33.89
C GLY A 161 23.25 -21.44 35.02
N PRO A 162 22.60 -22.40 35.69
CA PRO A 162 21.80 -22.08 36.87
C PRO A 162 22.71 -21.48 37.95
N ALA A 163 22.24 -20.41 38.60
CA ALA A 163 22.95 -19.81 39.72
C ALA A 163 23.31 -20.89 40.75
N PRO A 164 24.55 -20.92 41.28
CA PRO A 164 24.94 -21.90 42.29
C PRO A 164 23.97 -21.79 43.47
N SER A 165 23.33 -22.92 43.79
CA SER A 165 22.35 -23.10 44.85
C SER A 165 22.97 -22.99 46.24
#